data_AF-A0A928VFP5-F1
#
_entry.id   AF-A0A928VFP5-F1
#
_cell.length_a   1.000
_cell.length_b   1.000
_cell.length_c   1.000
_cell.angle_alpha   90.00
_cell.angle_beta   90.00
_cell.angle_gamma   90.00
#
_symmetry.space_group_name_H-M   'P 1'
#
loop_
_entity.id
_entity.type
_entity.pdbx_description
1 polymer ?
#
loop_
_entity_poly.entity_id
_entity_poly.type
_entity_poly.pdbx_seq_one_letter_code
_entity_poly.pdbx_strand_id
1 'polypeptide(L)'
;MASTFYGYSSFYKGYCLRSSLEYIYARYLDYKEIGWTYESKTYTLSNEVRYKPDFLLETGEFVEIKGTFNFDQDLPKIRQFESDFNVKVLILQEKDLRQLIRPTPFVFEHLKQEWKSQAKVRGMHSFG
;
A
#
# COMPACT_ATOMS: atom_id res chain seq x y z
N MET A 1 9.46 26.57 -5.45
CA MET A 1 9.06 25.49 -6.39
C MET A 1 8.06 24.60 -5.67
N ALA A 2 6.77 24.73 -5.97
CA ALA A 2 5.76 23.82 -5.43
C ALA A 2 5.76 22.56 -6.29
N SER A 3 6.31 21.45 -5.75
CA SER A 3 6.17 20.15 -6.39
C SER A 3 4.74 19.66 -6.15
N THR A 4 3.84 19.97 -7.07
CA THR A 4 2.46 19.47 -7.01
C THR A 4 2.46 18.00 -7.43
N PHE A 5 2.72 17.10 -6.49
CA PHE A 5 2.47 15.67 -6.69
C PHE A 5 0.96 15.44 -6.72
N TYR A 6 0.38 15.41 -7.92
CA TYR A 6 -0.99 14.93 -8.13
C TYR A 6 -1.03 13.43 -7.86
N GLY A 7 -1.24 13.04 -6.60
CA GLY A 7 -1.52 11.66 -6.24
C GLY A 7 -2.96 11.31 -6.62
N TYR A 8 -3.16 10.18 -7.30
CA TYR A 8 -4.49 9.59 -7.45
C TYR A 8 -4.83 8.79 -6.19
N SER A 9 -6.05 8.88 -5.70
CA SER A 9 -6.52 8.03 -4.60
C SER A 9 -7.98 7.65 -4.79
N SER A 10 -8.37 6.48 -4.28
CA SER A 10 -9.75 6.02 -4.28
C SER A 10 -10.11 5.37 -2.95
N PHE A 11 -11.40 5.33 -2.63
CA PHE A 11 -11.91 4.72 -1.41
C PHE A 11 -12.24 3.24 -1.63
N TYR A 12 -11.81 2.40 -0.71
CA TYR A 12 -12.16 0.99 -0.65
C TYR A 12 -12.45 0.58 0.79
N LYS A 13 -13.67 0.08 1.06
CA LYS A 13 -14.15 -0.26 2.42
C LYS A 13 -13.87 0.81 3.48
N GLY A 14 -14.02 2.09 3.12
CA GLY A 14 -13.78 3.23 4.01
C GLY A 14 -12.31 3.69 4.10
N TYR A 15 -11.36 2.96 3.52
CA TYR A 15 -9.95 3.34 3.46
C TYR A 15 -9.60 4.09 2.17
N CYS A 16 -8.79 5.13 2.26
CA CYS A 16 -8.37 5.95 1.10
C CYS A 16 -7.03 5.47 0.55
N LEU A 17 -7.08 4.45 -0.32
CA LEU A 17 -5.90 3.83 -0.93
C LEU A 17 -5.22 4.77 -1.94
N ARG A 18 -3.90 4.79 -1.93
CA ARG A 18 -3.03 5.72 -2.67
C ARG A 18 -2.54 5.19 -3.99
N SER A 19 -2.70 3.90 -4.24
CA SER A 19 -2.31 3.28 -5.50
C SER A 19 -3.25 2.17 -5.92
N SER A 20 -3.25 1.87 -7.22
CA SER A 20 -3.95 0.70 -7.74
C SER A 20 -3.36 -0.60 -7.21
N LEU A 21 -2.08 -0.62 -6.84
CA LEU A 21 -1.42 -1.82 -6.32
C LEU A 21 -1.89 -2.14 -4.89
N GLU A 22 -2.02 -1.12 -4.03
CA GLU A 22 -2.66 -1.27 -2.71
C GLU A 22 -4.09 -1.80 -2.84
N TYR A 23 -4.85 -1.25 -3.80
CA TYR A 23 -6.20 -1.73 -4.08
C TYR A 23 -6.26 -3.19 -4.51
N ILE A 24 -5.37 -3.59 -5.43
CA ILE A 24 -5.26 -4.99 -5.87
C ILE A 24 -4.93 -5.91 -4.70
N TYR A 25 -4.02 -5.48 -3.82
CA TYR A 25 -3.65 -6.28 -2.65
C TYR A 25 -4.80 -6.39 -1.63
N ALA A 26 -5.52 -5.30 -1.36
CA ALA A 26 -6.71 -5.31 -0.51
C ALA A 26 -7.80 -6.25 -1.06
N ARG A 27 -8.03 -6.23 -2.38
CA ARG A 27 -8.95 -7.17 -3.07
C ARG A 27 -8.52 -8.62 -2.94
N TYR A 28 -7.22 -8.89 -3.03
CA TYR A 28 -6.65 -10.21 -2.83
C TYR A 28 -6.85 -10.70 -1.39
N LEU A 29 -6.54 -9.87 -0.39
CA LEU A 29 -6.70 -10.22 1.02
C LEU A 29 -8.16 -10.54 1.35
N ASP A 30 -9.09 -9.73 0.85
CA ASP A 30 -10.52 -9.95 1.02
C ASP A 30 -10.99 -11.26 0.37
N TYR A 31 -10.50 -11.59 -0.83
CA TYR A 31 -10.80 -12.87 -1.50
C TYR A 31 -10.24 -14.08 -0.74
N LYS A 32 -9.12 -13.89 -0.04
CA LYS A 32 -8.51 -14.91 0.82
C LYS A 32 -9.07 -14.92 2.24
N GLU A 33 -10.03 -14.05 2.55
CA GLU A 33 -10.61 -13.89 3.87
C GLU A 33 -9.56 -13.57 4.96
N ILE A 34 -8.49 -12.85 4.59
CA ILE A 34 -7.44 -12.43 5.52
C ILE A 34 -7.78 -11.04 6.06
N GLY A 35 -7.90 -10.91 7.37
CA GLY A 35 -8.12 -9.62 8.03
C GLY A 35 -6.94 -8.65 7.84
N TRP A 36 -7.24 -7.38 7.55
CA TRP A 36 -6.22 -6.34 7.35
C TRP A 36 -6.68 -4.98 7.84
N THR A 37 -5.71 -4.16 8.22
CA THR A 37 -5.90 -2.73 8.51
C THR A 37 -4.95 -1.93 7.64
N TYR A 38 -5.46 -0.88 6.99
CA TYR A 38 -4.66 -0.01 6.14
C TYR A 38 -4.14 1.18 6.94
N GLU A 39 -2.84 1.45 6.79
CA GLU A 39 -2.18 2.63 7.34
C GLU A 39 -2.49 2.81 8.84
N SER A 40 -2.49 1.71 9.60
CA SER A 40 -3.07 1.64 10.95
C SER A 40 -2.39 2.55 11.97
N LYS A 41 -1.05 2.67 11.88
CA LYS A 41 -0.25 3.44 12.82
C LYS A 41 0.97 4.05 12.13
N THR A 42 1.26 5.30 12.49
CA THR A 42 2.54 5.95 12.17
C THR A 42 3.52 5.67 13.30
N TYR A 43 4.70 5.17 12.96
CA TYR A 43 5.78 4.86 13.87
C TYR A 43 6.87 5.92 13.74
N THR A 44 7.38 6.41 14.87
CA THR A 44 8.60 7.23 14.92
C THR A 44 9.76 6.29 15.14
N LEU A 45 10.70 6.29 14.21
CA LEU A 45 11.92 5.48 14.26
C LEU A 45 12.95 6.13 15.20
N SER A 46 13.99 5.37 15.56
CA SER A 46 15.08 5.81 16.44
C SER A 46 15.88 7.00 15.89
N ASN A 47 15.85 7.22 14.57
CA ASN A 47 16.43 8.37 13.88
C ASN A 47 15.42 9.52 13.65
N GLU A 48 14.30 9.53 14.38
CA GLU A 48 13.21 10.52 14.32
C GLU A 48 12.43 10.55 12.99
N VAL A 49 12.76 9.69 12.03
CA VAL A 49 11.99 9.53 10.79
C VAL A 49 10.66 8.87 11.11
N ARG A 50 9.59 9.35 10.46
CA ARG A 50 8.28 8.70 10.52
C ARG A 50 8.15 7.64 9.44
N TYR A 51 7.66 6.47 9.82
CA TYR A 51 7.34 5.38 8.92
C TYR A 51 5.92 4.89 9.17
N LYS A 52 5.21 4.55 8.10
CA LYS A 52 3.82 4.12 8.14
C LYS A 52 3.67 3.00 7.11
N PRO A 53 3.69 1.73 7.54
CA PRO A 53 3.43 0.61 6.65
C PRO A 53 2.05 0.73 6.00
N ASP A 54 1.91 0.27 4.75
CA ASP A 54 0.64 0.30 4.05
C ASP A 54 -0.41 -0.62 4.70
N PHE A 55 -0.05 -1.85 5.06
CA PHE A 55 -0.96 -2.82 5.66
C PHE A 55 -0.37 -3.47 6.92
N LEU A 56 -1.25 -3.74 7.87
CA LEU A 56 -1.03 -4.68 8.98
C LEU A 56 -2.10 -5.77 8.89
N LEU A 57 -1.66 -7.01 8.70
CA LEU A 57 -2.52 -8.19 8.66
C LEU A 57 -2.90 -8.63 10.08
N GLU A 58 -4.01 -9.35 10.22
CA GLU A 58 -4.44 -9.91 11.50
C GLU A 58 -3.44 -10.92 12.09
N THR A 59 -2.58 -11.51 11.24
CA THR A 59 -1.46 -12.38 11.65
C THR A 59 -0.33 -11.61 12.34
N GLY A 60 -0.38 -10.27 12.33
CA GLY A 60 0.69 -9.39 12.85
C GLY A 60 1.75 -9.03 11.82
N GLU A 61 1.61 -9.48 10.57
CA GLU A 61 2.56 -9.19 9.49
C GLU A 61 2.33 -7.78 8.92
N PHE A 62 3.41 -7.02 8.77
CA PHE A 62 3.40 -5.74 8.08
C PHE A 62 3.70 -5.93 6.60
N VAL A 63 2.99 -5.20 5.74
CA VAL A 63 3.18 -5.25 4.29
C VAL A 63 3.31 -3.84 3.73
N GLU A 64 4.30 -3.63 2.87
CA GLU A 64 4.55 -2.40 2.12
C GLU A 64 4.40 -2.69 0.61
N ILE A 65 3.59 -1.88 -0.08
CA ILE A 65 3.33 -2.01 -1.51
C ILE A 65 4.14 -0.96 -2.29
N LYS A 66 4.98 -1.40 -3.22
CA LYS A 66 5.86 -0.52 -3.99
C LYS A 66 5.77 -0.80 -5.48
N GLY A 67 5.42 0.22 -6.26
CA GLY A 67 5.47 0.16 -7.73
C GLY A 67 6.92 0.09 -8.21
N THR A 68 7.61 1.23 -8.14
CA THR A 68 9.07 1.30 -8.28
C THR A 68 9.68 1.18 -6.88
N PHE A 69 10.65 0.28 -6.70
CA PHE A 69 11.37 0.13 -5.43
C PHE A 69 12.81 0.58 -5.62
N ASN A 70 13.21 1.63 -4.90
CA ASN A 70 14.59 2.06 -4.89
C ASN A 70 15.28 1.46 -3.65
N PHE A 71 16.11 0.45 -3.87
CA PHE A 71 16.82 -0.25 -2.79
C PHE A 71 17.68 0.69 -1.94
N ASP A 72 18.24 1.77 -2.50
CA ASP A 72 19.11 2.68 -1.76
C ASP A 72 18.33 3.65 -0.88
N GLN A 73 17.07 3.94 -1.21
CA GLN A 73 16.26 4.96 -0.53
C GLN A 73 15.16 4.36 0.33
N ASP A 74 14.45 3.35 -0.16
CA ASP A 74 13.31 2.75 0.53
C ASP A 74 13.76 1.73 1.57
N LEU A 75 14.75 0.89 1.23
CA LEU A 75 15.15 -0.23 2.08
C LEU A 75 15.72 0.20 3.44
N PRO A 76 16.58 1.23 3.56
CA PRO A 76 17.13 1.61 4.86
C PRO A 76 16.06 1.96 5.89
N LYS A 77 15.00 2.68 5.47
CA LYS A 77 13.89 3.06 6.36
C LYS A 77 13.09 1.84 6.83
N ILE A 78 12.84 0.90 5.93
CA ILE A 78 12.12 -0.35 6.26
C ILE A 78 12.96 -1.20 7.20
N ARG A 79 14.27 -1.36 6.93
CA ARG A 79 15.20 -2.09 7.80
C ARG A 79 15.33 -1.47 9.19
N GLN A 80 15.34 -0.14 9.27
CA GLN A 80 15.34 0.54 10.56
C GLN A 80 14.06 0.24 11.35
N PHE A 81 12.91 0.27 10.69
CA PHE A 81 11.64 -0.11 11.33
C PHE A 81 11.65 -1.58 11.80
N GLU A 82 12.10 -2.52 10.96
CA GLU A 82 12.25 -3.92 11.34
C GLU A 82 13.13 -4.08 12.58
N SER A 83 14.25 -3.35 12.65
CA SER A 83 15.17 -3.37 13.79
C SER A 83 14.59 -2.72 15.05
N ASP A 84 14.01 -1.53 14.93
CA ASP A 84 13.50 -0.75 16.08
C ASP A 84 12.35 -1.47 16.79
N PHE A 85 11.53 -2.20 16.04
CA PHE A 85 10.33 -2.86 16.56
C PHE A 85 10.45 -4.38 16.62
N ASN A 86 11.58 -4.96 16.19
CA ASN A 86 11.81 -6.40 16.09
C ASN A 86 10.69 -7.12 15.30
N VAL A 87 10.37 -6.58 14.13
CA VAL A 87 9.32 -7.09 13.22
C VAL A 87 9.90 -7.36 11.83
N LYS A 88 9.12 -8.01 10.97
CA LYS A 88 9.41 -8.14 9.54
C LYS A 88 8.38 -7.39 8.72
N VAL A 89 8.83 -6.78 7.63
CA VAL A 89 7.97 -6.13 6.64
C VAL A 89 8.09 -6.87 5.31
N LEU A 90 6.96 -7.40 4.83
CA LEU A 90 6.88 -7.95 3.49
C LEU A 90 6.75 -6.82 2.48
N ILE A 91 7.69 -6.75 1.53
CA ILE A 91 7.65 -5.76 0.45
C ILE A 91 7.11 -6.45 -0.79
N LEU A 92 5.98 -5.97 -1.31
CA LEU A 92 5.37 -6.51 -2.52
C LEU A 92 5.41 -5.48 -3.64
N GLN A 93 5.83 -5.93 -4.82
CA GLN A 93 5.80 -5.15 -6.05
C GLN A 93 4.75 -5.68 -7.02
N GLU A 94 4.55 -4.97 -8.14
CA GLU A 94 3.58 -5.38 -9.17
C GLU A 94 3.78 -6.83 -9.64
N LYS A 95 5.03 -7.29 -9.79
CA LYS A 95 5.35 -8.67 -10.18
C LYS A 95 4.84 -9.70 -9.16
N ASP A 96 4.93 -9.38 -7.87
CA ASP A 96 4.54 -10.28 -6.78
C ASP A 96 3.01 -10.32 -6.68
N LEU A 97 2.35 -9.15 -6.81
CA LEU A 97 0.90 -9.07 -6.87
C LEU A 97 0.33 -9.82 -8.08
N ARG A 98 0.97 -9.76 -9.25
CA ARG A 98 0.57 -10.57 -10.42
C ARG A 98 0.65 -12.06 -10.14
N GLN A 99 1.66 -12.52 -9.39
CA GLN A 99 1.76 -13.91 -8.98
C GLN A 99 0.67 -14.31 -7.98
N LEU A 100 0.40 -13.47 -6.97
CA LEU A 100 -0.65 -13.69 -5.97
C LEU A 100 -2.06 -13.74 -6.58
N ILE A 101 -2.31 -12.91 -7.60
CA ILE A 101 -3.61 -12.83 -8.28
C ILE A 101 -3.83 -14.00 -9.24
N ARG A 102 -2.78 -14.61 -9.81
CA ARG A 102 -2.87 -15.69 -10.80
C ARG A 102 -3.81 -16.86 -10.44
N PRO A 103 -3.84 -17.38 -9.19
CA PRO A 103 -4.76 -18.46 -8.80
C PRO A 103 -6.16 -17.97 -8.38
N THR A 104 -6.48 -16.70 -8.55
CA THR A 104 -7.80 -16.10 -8.22
C THR A 104 -8.61 -15.89 -9.49
N PRO A 105 -9.93 -15.64 -9.41
CA PRO A 105 -10.73 -15.25 -10.57
C PRO A 105 -10.46 -13.81 -11.05
N PHE A 106 -9.57 -13.07 -10.39
CA PHE A 106 -9.29 -11.69 -10.75
C PHE A 106 -8.35 -11.58 -11.95
N VAL A 107 -8.62 -10.57 -12.79
CA VAL A 107 -7.71 -10.14 -13.86
C VAL A 107 -7.02 -8.86 -13.40
N PHE A 108 -5.68 -8.89 -13.33
CA PHE A 108 -4.88 -7.79 -12.79
C PHE A 108 -5.20 -6.43 -13.46
N GLU A 109 -5.30 -6.41 -14.80
CA GLU A 109 -5.63 -5.18 -15.53
C GLU A 109 -7.04 -4.68 -15.26
N HIS A 110 -8.01 -5.57 -15.05
CA HIS A 110 -9.38 -5.17 -14.71
C HIS A 110 -9.42 -4.48 -13.34
N LEU A 111 -8.74 -5.03 -12.33
CA LEU A 111 -8.63 -4.39 -11.02
C LEU A 111 -7.94 -3.02 -11.10
N LYS A 112 -6.90 -2.91 -11.93
CA LYS A 112 -6.18 -1.64 -12.16
C LYS A 112 -7.10 -0.59 -12.81
N GLN A 113 -7.92 -0.98 -13.78
CA GLN A 113 -8.89 -0.09 -14.42
C GLN A 113 -10.06 0.25 -13.48
N GLU A 114 -10.52 -0.72 -12.71
CA GLU A 114 -11.56 -0.52 -11.69
C GLU A 114 -11.12 0.58 -10.70
N TRP A 115 -9.92 0.47 -10.13
CA TRP A 115 -9.38 1.51 -9.26
C TRP A 115 -9.25 2.86 -9.97
N LYS A 116 -8.70 2.89 -11.19
CA LYS A 116 -8.54 4.13 -11.97
C LYS A 116 -9.86 4.84 -12.25
N SER A 117 -10.92 4.08 -12.54
CA SER A 117 -12.26 4.64 -12.81
C SER A 117 -12.85 5.37 -11.60
N GLN A 118 -12.42 4.98 -10.40
CA GLN A 118 -12.87 5.56 -9.13
C GLN A 118 -11.84 6.53 -8.54
N ALA A 119 -10.62 6.58 -9.09
CA ALA A 119 -9.54 7.38 -8.55
C ALA A 119 -9.74 8.85 -8.90
N LYS A 120 -9.65 9.70 -7.87
CA LYS A 120 -9.71 11.15 -8.02
C LYS A 120 -8.33 11.76 -7.83
N VAL A 121 -8.05 12.84 -8.54
CA VAL A 121 -6.84 13.63 -8.36
C VAL A 121 -6.91 14.32 -6.99
N ARG A 122 -5.88 14.14 -6.16
CA ARG A 122 -5.73 14.92 -4.92
C ARG A 122 -5.52 16.39 -5.27
N GLY A 123 -6.43 17.25 -4.82
CA GLY A 123 -6.27 18.71 -4.89
C GLY A 123 -7.07 19.45 -5.96
N MET A 124 -7.90 18.78 -6.78
CA MET A 124 -8.90 19.47 -7.62
C MET A 124 -10.27 19.41 -6.94
N HIS A 125 -10.60 20.52 -6.29
CA HIS A 125 -11.91 20.90 -5.72
C HIS A 125 -12.64 19.90 -4.83
N SER A 126 -12.61 20.22 -3.53
CA SER A 126 -13.67 20.06 -2.54
C SER A 126 -14.27 18.67 -2.37
N PHE A 127 -13.92 18.03 -1.26
CA PHE A 127 -14.88 17.18 -0.55
C PHE A 127 -16.11 18.05 -0.25
N GLY A 128 -17.16 17.87 -1.04
CA GLY A 128 -18.51 18.37 -0.75
C GLY A 128 -19.24 17.42 0.18
#